data_AF-A0A359BI97-F1
#
_entry.id   AF-A0A359BI97-F1
#
_cell.length_a   1.000
_cell.length_b   1.000
_cell.length_c   1.000
_cell.angle_alpha   90.00
_cell.angle_beta   90.00
_cell.angle_gamma   90.00
#
_symmetry.space_group_name_H-M   'P 1'
#
loop_
_entity.id
_entity.type
_entity.pdbx_description
1 polymer ?
#
loop_
_entity_poly.entity_id
_entity_poly.type
_entity_poly.pdbx_seq_one_letter_code
_entity_poly.pdbx_strand_id
1 'polypeptide(L)' 'CHLATDWAPYAEWMVETFNQSATWHNTSENEDFVPRPERRPITKFEARGERLGHDVFDLLYQRKVSDQHL' A
#
# COMPACT_ATOMS: atom_id res chain seq x y z
N CYS A 1 1.85 -7.30 4.83
CA CYS A 1 2.68 -6.11 4.64
C CYS A 1 1.75 -4.92 4.46
N HIS A 2 1.96 -3.83 5.19
CA HIS A 2 1.16 -2.59 5.06
C HIS A 2 2.14 -1.45 4.80
N LEU A 3 1.96 -0.76 3.68
CA LEU A 3 2.80 0.33 3.20
C LEU A 3 1.94 1.59 3.04
N ALA A 4 2.53 2.76 3.19
CA ALA A 4 1.88 4.03 2.89
C ALA A 4 2.89 5.05 2.36
N THR A 5 2.47 5.91 1.44
CA THR A 5 3.28 6.99 0.85
C THR A 5 2.41 8.19 0.48
N ASP A 6 2.94 9.41 0.60
CA ASP A 6 2.29 10.67 0.20
C ASP A 6 2.76 11.16 -1.19
N TRP A 7 3.47 10.31 -1.93
CA TRP A 7 4.02 10.63 -3.25
C TRP A 7 3.45 9.70 -4.34
N ALA A 8 2.54 10.23 -5.17
CA ALA A 8 1.78 9.44 -6.15
C ALA A 8 2.63 8.63 -7.15
N PRO A 9 3.66 9.20 -7.82
CA PRO A 9 4.54 8.42 -8.69
C PRO A 9 5.23 7.25 -7.98
N TYR A 10 5.56 7.43 -6.70
CA TYR A 10 6.16 6.35 -5.93
C TYR A 10 5.14 5.31 -5.50
N ALA A 11 3.90 5.72 -5.22
CA ALA A 11 2.78 4.83 -4.96
C ALA A 11 2.50 3.91 -6.18
N GLU A 12 2.44 4.48 -7.37
CA GLU A 12 2.27 3.74 -8.64
C GLU A 12 3.41 2.73 -8.85
N TRP A 13 4.66 3.17 -8.65
CA TRP A 13 5.82 2.27 -8.74
C TRP A 13 5.78 1.12 -7.71
N MET A 14 5.29 1.39 -6.49
CA MET A 14 5.11 0.34 -5.48
C MET A 14 4.07 -0.69 -5.93
N VAL A 15 2.93 -0.25 -6.47
CA VAL A 15 1.90 -1.15 -7.04
C VAL A 15 2.50 -2.03 -8.12
N GLU A 16 3.18 -1.44 -9.10
CA GLU A 16 3.80 -2.16 -10.20
C GLU A 16 4.81 -3.22 -9.69
N THR A 17 5.69 -2.82 -8.77
CA THR A 17 6.74 -3.69 -8.22
C THR A 17 6.14 -4.87 -7.44
N PHE A 18 5.14 -4.61 -6.58
CA PHE A 18 4.56 -5.66 -5.75
C PHE A 18 3.63 -6.58 -6.54
N ASN A 19 2.89 -6.08 -7.52
CA ASN A 19 2.01 -6.90 -8.36
C ASN A 19 2.81 -7.88 -9.24
N GLN A 20 4.05 -7.54 -9.60
CA GLN A 20 4.98 -8.46 -10.28
C GLN A 20 5.58 -9.54 -9.35
N SER A 21 5.39 -9.43 -8.03
CA SER A 21 6.00 -10.34 -7.07
C SER A 21 5.25 -11.68 -6.98
N ALA A 22 5.99 -12.79 -7.11
CA ALA A 22 5.46 -14.13 -6.86
C ALA A 22 5.09 -14.37 -5.38
N THR A 23 5.61 -13.57 -4.45
CA THR A 23 5.47 -13.79 -3.00
C THR A 23 4.31 -13.01 -2.38
N TRP A 24 3.84 -11.95 -3.05
CA TRP A 24 2.85 -11.03 -2.51
C TRP A 24 1.56 -11.04 -3.32
N HIS A 25 0.44 -10.89 -2.62
CA HIS A 25 -0.89 -10.72 -3.19
C HIS A 25 -1.47 -9.41 -2.69
N ASN A 26 -1.85 -8.51 -3.61
CA ASN A 26 -2.53 -7.26 -3.26
C ASN A 26 -3.93 -7.59 -2.74
N THR A 27 -4.35 -6.91 -1.68
CA THR A 27 -5.68 -7.11 -1.06
C THR A 27 -6.71 -6.07 -1.48
N SER A 28 -6.33 -5.08 -2.30
CA SER A 28 -7.27 -4.14 -2.88
C SER A 28 -8.18 -4.80 -3.91
N GLU A 29 -9.39 -4.26 -4.08
CA GLU A 29 -10.37 -4.77 -5.05
C GLU A 29 -9.92 -4.56 -6.51
N ASN A 30 -9.15 -3.49 -6.77
CA ASN A 30 -8.72 -3.10 -8.12
C ASN A 30 -7.21 -3.31 -8.35
N GLU A 31 -6.54 -4.09 -7.51
CA GLU A 31 -5.09 -4.35 -7.57
C GLU A 31 -4.19 -3.11 -7.43
N ASP A 32 -4.72 -2.01 -6.88
CA ASP A 32 -4.05 -0.73 -6.65
C ASP A 32 -3.83 -0.41 -5.15
N PHE A 33 -4.69 0.42 -4.57
CA PHE A 33 -4.60 0.98 -3.22
C PHE A 33 -5.77 0.50 -2.37
N VAL A 34 -5.61 0.57 -1.05
CA VAL A 34 -6.70 0.32 -0.10
C VAL A 34 -7.09 1.62 0.60
N PRO A 35 -8.35 1.76 1.05
CA PRO A 35 -8.70 2.80 1.99
C PRO A 35 -7.82 2.72 3.23
N ARG A 36 -7.47 3.89 3.80
CA ARG A 36 -6.72 3.97 5.05
C ARG A 36 -7.41 3.15 6.15
N PRO A 37 -6.77 2.12 6.73
CA PRO A 37 -7.37 1.35 7.81
C PRO A 37 -7.55 2.22 9.06
N GLU A 38 -8.67 2.05 9.79
CA GLU A 38 -8.94 2.82 11.02
C GLU A 38 -7.85 2.66 12.08
N ARG A 39 -7.23 1.47 12.15
CA ARG A 39 -6.12 1.17 13.05
C ARG A 39 -4.82 1.93 12.75
N ARG A 40 -4.69 2.55 11.56
CA ARG A 40 -3.47 3.28 11.17
C ARG A 40 -3.49 4.67 11.79
N PRO A 41 -2.63 4.97 12.78
CA PRO A 41 -2.60 6.32 13.36
C PRO A 41 -2.17 7.34 12.30
N ILE A 42 -2.79 8.52 12.33
CA ILE A 42 -2.38 9.63 11.48
C ILE A 42 -1.06 10.19 12.02
N THR A 43 -0.06 10.31 11.15
CA THR A 43 1.21 10.93 11.52
C THR A 43 1.13 12.46 11.41
N LYS A 44 2.04 13.15 12.09
CA LYS A 44 2.15 14.63 11.99
C LYS A 44 2.44 15.13 10.57
N PHE A 45 3.08 14.31 9.73
CA PHE A 45 3.40 14.66 8.34
C PHE A 45 2.15 14.57 7.47
N GLU A 46 1.34 13.53 7.65
CA GLU A 46 0.06 13.36 6.96
C GLU A 46 -0.95 14.43 7.36
N ALA A 47 -1.05 14.77 8.65
CA ALA A 47 -1.92 15.86 9.11
C ALA A 47 -1.51 17.22 8.50
N ARG A 48 -0.23 17.42 8.21
CA ARG A 48 0.24 18.60 7.46
C ARG A 48 -0.04 18.46 5.96
N GLY A 49 0.14 17.26 5.42
CA GLY A 49 -0.10 16.95 4.02
C GLY A 49 -1.56 17.14 3.62
N GLU A 50 -2.49 16.63 4.43
CA GLU A 50 -3.93 16.78 4.26
C GLU A 50 -4.35 18.26 4.19
N ARG A 51 -3.77 19.11 5.06
CA ARG A 51 -4.00 20.57 5.04
C ARG A 51 -3.49 21.25 3.77
N LEU A 52 -2.53 20.64 3.08
CA LEU A 52 -1.95 21.11 1.83
C LEU A 52 -2.56 20.41 0.60
N GLY A 53 -3.52 19.49 0.80
CA GLY A 53 -4.15 18.72 -0.27
C GLY A 53 -3.28 17.59 -0.83
N HIS A 54 -2.36 17.04 -0.03
CA HIS A 54 -1.59 15.86 -0.40
C HIS A 54 -2.35 14.59 -0.03
N ASP A 55 -2.62 13.76 -1.03
CA ASP A 55 -3.18 12.43 -0.85
C ASP A 55 -2.15 11.46 -0.27
N VAL A 56 -2.64 10.51 0.53
CA VAL A 56 -1.83 9.40 1.04
C VAL A 56 -2.37 8.10 0.46
N PHE A 57 -1.46 7.32 -0.10
CA PHE A 57 -1.74 6.04 -0.73
C PHE A 57 -1.39 4.93 0.25
N ASP A 58 -2.39 4.18 0.70
CA ASP A 58 -2.21 3.00 1.55
C ASP A 58 -2.23 1.74 0.65
N LEU A 59 -1.27 0.83 0.87
CA LEU A 59 -1.20 -0.46 0.17
C LEU A 59 -1.14 -1.60 1.18
N LEU A 60 -1.90 -2.67 0.94
CA LEU A 60 -1.94 -3.82 1.82
C LEU A 60 -1.74 -5.11 1.01
N TYR A 61 -0.69 -5.84 1.36
CA TYR A 61 -0.31 -7.09 0.72
C TYR A 61 -0.30 -8.25 1.71
N GLN A 62 -0.82 -9.39 1.28
CA GLN A 62 -0.68 -10.64 2.00
C GLN A 62 0.44 -11.47 1.38
N ARG A 63 1.17 -12.21 2.22
CA ARG A 63 2.18 -13.15 1.74
C ARG A 63 1.45 -14.37 1.19
N LYS A 64 1.72 -14.74 -0.06
CA LYS A 64 1.23 -16.00 -0.61
C LYS A 64 1.85 -17.15 0.18
N VAL A 65 1.05 -18.17 0.48
CA VAL A 65 1.59 -19.41 1.03
C VAL A 65 2.40 -20.05 -0.10
N SER A 66 3.70 -20.25 0.12
CA SER A 66 4.57 -20.90 -0.84
C SER A 66 4.36 -22.42 -0.77
N ASP A 67 3.87 -23.04 -1.84
CA ASP A 67 3.90 -24.50 -2.03
C ASP A 67 5.33 -24.97 -2.36
N GLN A 68 6.29 -24.64 -1.52
CA GLN A 68 7.65 -25.21 -1.54
C GLN A 68 7.73 -26.34 -0.51
N HIS A 69 6.96 -27.40 -0.75
CA HIS A 69 7.15 -28.72 -0.13
C HIS A 69 6.54 -29.80 -1.04
N LEU A 70 7.27 -30.15 -2.10
CA LEU A 70 7.26 -31.47 -2.72
C LEU A 70 8.69 -31.84 -3.08
#